data_AF-J0J506-F1
#
_entry.id   AF-J0J506-F1
#
_cell.length_a   1.000
_cell.length_b   1.000
_cell.length_c   1.000
_cell.angle_alpha   90.00
_cell.angle_beta   90.00
_cell.angle_gamma   90.00
#
_symmetry.space_group_name_H-M   'P 1'
#
loop_
_entity.id
_entity.type
_entity.pdbx_description
1 polymer ?
#
loop_
_entity_poly.entity_id
_entity_poly.type
_entity_poly.pdbx_seq_one_letter_code
_entity_poly.pdbx_strand_id
1 'polypeptide(L)'
;MQTLFNDERMILKIQEKLPYLFQLVESENSRDGKLGMEIGSARERVIIALMLYYFGKENVQTDLAITQKEIDVIVLNKPYSIKTAQTLNGIKLIWTTDALKIQEFMESYKPNTDILFVHVCWGKEGGFYYIPSAIQQGVLTTKSKGFYFKLPKSGTNSRGVEISKLALLECIAHKDTLRIPIFWERTNNLKHSPYDKYLELWQS
;
A
#
# COMPACT_ATOMS: atom_id res chain seq x y z
N MET A 1 6.50 3.93 -14.01
CA MET A 1 5.19 3.46 -13.49
C MET A 1 4.07 3.48 -14.53
N GLN A 2 3.86 4.58 -15.27
CA GLN A 2 2.81 4.64 -16.31
C GLN A 2 2.86 3.45 -17.29
N THR A 3 4.07 3.02 -17.68
CA THR A 3 4.28 1.84 -18.52
C THR A 3 3.68 0.56 -17.94
N LEU A 4 3.83 0.29 -16.64
CA LEU A 4 3.24 -0.88 -15.98
C LEU A 4 1.70 -0.82 -15.98
N PHE A 5 1.14 0.35 -15.74
CA PHE A 5 -0.31 0.56 -15.65
C PHE A 5 -1.02 0.62 -17.00
N ASN A 6 -0.26 0.67 -18.10
CA ASN A 6 -0.77 0.67 -19.47
C ASN A 6 -0.38 -0.60 -20.25
N ASP A 7 0.40 -1.51 -19.67
CA ASP A 7 0.75 -2.79 -20.28
C ASP A 7 -0.39 -3.79 -20.08
N GLU A 8 -1.15 -4.06 -21.14
CA GLU A 8 -2.30 -4.97 -21.14
C GLU A 8 -1.98 -6.37 -20.63
N ARG A 9 -0.81 -6.93 -20.97
CA ARG A 9 -0.41 -8.26 -20.52
C ARG A 9 -0.16 -8.26 -19.02
N MET A 10 0.46 -7.20 -18.52
CA MET A 10 0.69 -7.04 -17.09
C MET A 10 -0.57 -6.75 -16.31
N ILE A 11 -1.49 -5.96 -16.86
CA ILE A 11 -2.80 -5.70 -16.26
C ILE A 11 -3.53 -7.03 -16.03
N LEU A 12 -3.63 -7.88 -17.06
CA LEU A 12 -4.27 -9.20 -16.96
C LEU A 12 -3.57 -10.08 -15.92
N LYS A 13 -2.24 -10.11 -15.93
CA LYS A 13 -1.46 -10.89 -14.95
C LYS A 13 -1.66 -10.40 -13.52
N ILE A 14 -1.75 -9.09 -13.30
CA ILE A 14 -2.01 -8.49 -11.99
C ILE A 14 -3.43 -8.84 -11.52
N GLN A 15 -4.43 -8.70 -12.39
CA GLN A 15 -5.81 -9.06 -12.09
C GLN A 15 -5.96 -10.52 -11.69
N GLU A 16 -5.26 -11.43 -12.38
CA GLU A 16 -5.30 -12.87 -12.10
C GLU A 16 -4.50 -13.26 -10.85
N LYS A 17 -3.28 -12.74 -10.68
CA LYS A 17 -2.33 -13.23 -9.66
C LYS A 17 -2.37 -12.45 -8.35
N LEU A 18 -2.68 -11.16 -8.36
CA LEU A 18 -2.57 -10.33 -7.15
C LEU A 18 -3.54 -10.78 -6.04
N PRO A 19 -4.81 -11.14 -6.31
CA PRO A 19 -5.69 -11.71 -5.28
C PRO A 19 -5.09 -12.96 -4.63
N TYR A 20 -4.60 -13.91 -5.44
CA TYR A 20 -3.97 -15.13 -4.92
C TYR A 20 -2.75 -14.83 -4.04
N LEU A 21 -1.85 -13.97 -4.51
CA LEU A 21 -0.64 -13.60 -3.77
C LEU A 21 -0.97 -12.90 -2.44
N PHE A 22 -2.00 -12.05 -2.44
CA PHE A 22 -2.45 -11.38 -1.22
C PHE A 22 -3.13 -12.35 -0.25
N GLN A 23 -3.88 -13.35 -0.74
CA GLN A 23 -4.42 -14.41 0.10
C GLN A 23 -3.31 -15.26 0.72
N LEU A 24 -2.25 -15.56 -0.05
CA LEU A 24 -1.09 -16.29 0.44
C LEU A 24 -0.43 -15.55 1.61
N VAL A 25 -0.07 -14.27 1.43
CA VAL A 25 0.54 -13.50 2.53
C VAL A 25 -0.42 -13.24 3.69
N GLU A 26 -1.74 -13.15 3.45
CA GLU A 26 -2.73 -13.12 4.52
C GLU A 26 -2.68 -14.41 5.35
N SER A 27 -2.62 -15.59 4.72
CA SER A 27 -2.52 -16.87 5.42
C SER A 27 -1.23 -17.00 6.23
N GLU A 28 -0.13 -16.44 5.73
CA GLU A 28 1.17 -16.48 6.41
C GLU A 28 1.27 -15.53 7.61
N ASN A 29 0.47 -14.45 7.60
CA ASN A 29 0.49 -13.39 8.61
C ASN A 29 -0.85 -13.35 9.39
N SER A 30 -1.51 -14.50 9.49
CA SER A 30 -2.73 -14.68 10.29
C SER A 30 -2.47 -15.60 11.47
N ARG A 31 -3.06 -15.26 12.62
CA ARG A 31 -3.19 -16.16 13.77
C ARG A 31 -4.65 -16.21 14.17
N ASP A 32 -5.21 -17.42 14.26
CA ASP A 32 -6.64 -17.62 14.59
C ASP A 32 -7.57 -16.83 13.64
N GLY A 33 -7.25 -16.82 12.34
CA GLY A 33 -8.01 -16.09 11.31
C GLY A 33 -7.93 -14.56 11.41
N LYS A 34 -7.13 -14.00 12.33
CA LYS A 34 -6.91 -12.56 12.49
C LYS A 34 -5.57 -12.15 11.89
N LEU A 35 -5.59 -11.10 11.09
CA LEU A 35 -4.39 -10.51 10.50
C LEU A 35 -3.63 -9.68 11.54
N GLY A 36 -2.32 -9.91 11.63
CA GLY A 36 -1.43 -9.04 12.38
C GLY A 36 -1.15 -7.71 11.67
N MET A 37 -0.49 -6.78 12.36
CA MET A 37 -0.14 -5.46 11.81
C MET A 37 0.92 -5.55 10.69
N GLU A 38 1.72 -6.60 10.71
CA GLU A 38 2.79 -6.93 9.75
C GLU A 38 2.26 -7.24 8.34
N ILE A 39 0.96 -7.45 8.18
CA ILE A 39 0.34 -7.72 6.87
C ILE A 39 0.61 -6.60 5.87
N GLY A 40 0.75 -5.35 6.33
CA GLY A 40 1.12 -4.21 5.49
C GLY A 40 2.48 -4.46 4.82
N SER A 41 3.50 -4.75 5.63
CA SER A 41 4.85 -5.05 5.17
C SER A 41 4.90 -6.31 4.30
N ALA A 42 4.07 -7.32 4.60
CA ALA A 42 4.01 -8.54 3.79
C ALA A 42 3.43 -8.29 2.39
N ARG A 43 2.34 -7.52 2.29
CA ARG A 43 1.75 -7.13 1.01
C ARG A 43 2.65 -6.16 0.23
N GLU A 44 3.38 -5.29 0.92
CA GLU A 44 4.38 -4.43 0.30
C GLU A 44 5.43 -5.25 -0.47
N ARG A 45 5.96 -6.31 0.15
CA ARG A 45 6.92 -7.22 -0.53
C ARG A 45 6.35 -7.84 -1.80
N VAL A 46 5.05 -8.13 -1.86
CA VAL A 46 4.39 -8.63 -3.08
C VAL A 46 4.42 -7.57 -4.19
N ILE A 47 4.16 -6.30 -3.86
CA ILE A 47 4.20 -5.20 -4.83
C ILE A 47 5.62 -4.90 -5.26
N ILE A 48 6.60 -4.93 -4.34
CA ILE A 48 8.02 -4.80 -4.67
C ILE A 48 8.46 -5.93 -5.61
N ALA A 49 8.04 -7.18 -5.37
CA ALA A 49 8.33 -8.31 -6.24
C ALA A 49 7.76 -8.11 -7.66
N LEU A 50 6.56 -7.53 -7.79
CA LEU A 50 6.00 -7.13 -9.10
C LEU A 50 6.91 -6.09 -9.80
N MET A 51 7.44 -5.11 -9.06
CA MET A 51 8.38 -4.13 -9.63
C MET A 51 9.68 -4.80 -10.09
N LEU A 52 10.27 -5.66 -9.27
CA LEU A 52 11.47 -6.43 -9.60
C LEU A 52 11.27 -7.28 -10.85
N TYR A 53 10.11 -7.92 -10.97
CA TYR A 53 9.74 -8.72 -12.13
C TYR A 53 9.59 -7.88 -13.39
N TYR A 54 8.89 -6.75 -13.33
CA TYR A 54 8.54 -5.97 -14.52
C TYR A 54 9.68 -5.05 -14.99
N PHE A 55 10.37 -4.39 -14.07
CA PHE A 55 11.42 -3.43 -14.38
C PHE A 55 12.83 -4.04 -14.38
N GLY A 56 13.01 -5.27 -13.88
CA GLY A 56 14.32 -5.89 -13.69
C GLY A 56 14.93 -5.55 -12.33
N LYS A 57 15.70 -6.48 -11.76
CA LYS A 57 16.25 -6.35 -10.41
C LYS A 57 17.23 -5.18 -10.29
N GLU A 58 17.99 -4.93 -11.35
CA GLU A 58 18.96 -3.85 -11.47
C GLU A 58 18.33 -2.44 -11.47
N ASN A 59 17.04 -2.34 -11.79
CA ASN A 59 16.31 -1.08 -11.89
C ASN A 59 15.45 -0.77 -10.66
N VAL A 60 15.47 -1.63 -9.64
CA VAL A 60 14.63 -1.53 -8.46
C VAL A 60 15.49 -1.65 -7.20
N GLN A 61 15.54 -0.57 -6.42
CA GLN A 61 16.24 -0.53 -5.15
C GLN A 61 15.25 -0.82 -4.02
N THR A 62 15.50 -1.91 -3.29
CA THR A 62 14.63 -2.41 -2.22
C THR A 62 15.29 -2.35 -0.84
N ASP A 63 16.62 -2.27 -0.78
CA ASP A 63 17.38 -2.18 0.47
C ASP A 63 17.42 -0.72 0.96
N LEU A 64 16.24 -0.24 1.34
CA LEU A 64 16.05 1.09 1.91
C LEU A 64 15.95 0.95 3.43
N ALA A 65 16.46 1.96 4.15
CA ALA A 65 16.32 1.97 5.59
C ALA A 65 14.84 2.00 5.97
N ILE A 66 14.41 1.11 6.87
CA ILE A 66 13.01 1.09 7.36
C ILE A 66 12.59 2.41 8.05
N THR A 67 13.56 3.25 8.41
CA THR A 67 13.37 4.59 8.99
C THR A 67 13.19 5.69 7.93
N GLN A 68 13.42 5.38 6.65
CA GLN A 68 13.21 6.31 5.55
C GLN A 68 11.72 6.64 5.45
N LYS A 69 11.41 7.93 5.59
CA LYS A 69 10.02 8.37 5.62
C LYS A 69 9.40 8.21 4.23
N GLU A 70 8.28 7.50 4.17
CA GLU A 70 7.36 7.38 3.01
C GLU A 70 7.90 6.68 1.76
N ILE A 71 9.17 6.28 1.71
CA ILE A 71 9.73 5.62 0.53
C ILE A 71 9.90 4.14 0.85
N ASP A 72 9.15 3.32 0.14
CA ASP A 72 9.13 1.86 0.31
C ASP A 72 9.92 1.17 -0.82
N VAL A 73 10.06 1.82 -1.98
CA VAL A 73 10.86 1.32 -3.12
C VAL A 73 11.31 2.46 -4.03
N ILE A 74 12.48 2.32 -4.66
CA ILE A 74 12.92 3.20 -5.76
C ILE A 74 12.95 2.39 -7.06
N VAL A 75 12.24 2.85 -8.10
CA VAL A 75 12.19 2.22 -9.42
C VAL A 75 12.68 3.21 -10.46
N LEU A 76 13.68 2.85 -11.25
CA LEU A 76 14.31 3.73 -12.25
C LEU A 76 14.67 5.10 -11.66
N ASN A 77 15.32 5.10 -10.48
CA ASN A 77 15.72 6.29 -9.71
C ASN A 77 14.55 7.19 -9.23
N LYS A 78 13.31 6.69 -9.26
CA LYS A 78 12.14 7.42 -8.74
C LYS A 78 11.55 6.71 -7.50
N PRO A 79 11.33 7.42 -6.37
CA PRO A 79 10.78 6.83 -5.16
C PRO A 79 9.26 6.64 -5.23
N TYR A 80 8.77 5.59 -4.57
CA TYR A 80 7.36 5.26 -4.43
C TYR A 80 7.03 4.85 -3.00
N SER A 81 5.87 5.30 -2.51
CA SER A 81 5.25 4.75 -1.30
C SER A 81 4.26 3.68 -1.70
N ILE A 82 4.29 2.52 -1.05
CA ILE A 82 3.33 1.44 -1.22
C ILE A 82 2.39 1.46 -0.02
N LYS A 83 1.09 1.52 -0.29
CA LYS A 83 0.07 1.47 0.76
C LYS A 83 -0.96 0.42 0.41
N THR A 84 -1.34 -0.41 1.39
CA THR A 84 -2.38 -1.41 1.19
C THR A 84 -3.42 -1.30 2.29
N ALA A 85 -4.69 -1.44 1.94
CA ALA A 85 -5.78 -1.40 2.91
C ALA A 85 -6.99 -2.19 2.44
N GLN A 86 -7.69 -2.84 3.37
CA GLN A 86 -8.98 -3.47 3.10
C GLN A 86 -10.16 -2.48 3.11
N THR A 87 -9.91 -1.27 3.62
CA THR A 87 -10.88 -0.17 3.64
C THR A 87 -10.17 1.10 3.20
N LEU A 88 -10.93 2.09 2.71
CA LEU A 88 -10.40 3.42 2.37
C LEU A 88 -10.12 4.30 3.61
N ASN A 89 -9.80 3.69 4.74
CA ASN A 89 -9.49 4.33 6.03
C ASN A 89 -8.21 3.72 6.60
N GLY A 90 -7.59 4.38 7.58
CA GLY A 90 -6.47 3.78 8.32
C GLY A 90 -5.12 3.91 7.63
N ILE A 91 -5.06 4.58 6.48
CA ILE A 91 -3.82 4.74 5.70
C ILE A 91 -2.95 5.80 6.35
N LYS A 92 -1.81 5.38 6.89
CA LYS A 92 -0.90 6.25 7.66
C LYS A 92 0.00 7.08 6.77
N LEU A 93 0.14 8.34 7.16
CA LEU A 93 1.14 9.27 6.63
C LEU A 93 2.35 9.35 7.57
N ILE A 94 2.13 9.31 8.89
CA ILE A 94 3.19 9.23 9.90
C ILE A 94 2.74 8.43 11.12
N TRP A 95 3.65 7.65 11.70
CA TRP A 95 3.44 6.89 12.92
C TRP A 95 3.88 7.68 14.17
N THR A 96 3.11 8.69 14.56
CA THR A 96 3.31 9.43 15.82
C THR A 96 1.98 9.66 16.55
N THR A 97 2.03 9.63 17.89
CA THR A 97 0.91 10.03 18.76
C THR A 97 1.22 11.30 19.54
N ASP A 98 2.43 11.84 19.39
CA ASP A 98 2.87 13.07 20.05
C ASP A 98 2.20 14.29 19.40
N ALA A 99 1.51 15.10 20.20
CA ALA A 99 0.68 16.21 19.71
C ALA A 99 1.51 17.31 19.02
N LEU A 100 2.71 17.61 19.53
CA LEU A 100 3.60 18.63 18.95
C LEU A 100 4.13 18.15 17.60
N LYS A 101 4.61 16.91 17.53
CA LYS A 101 5.07 16.30 16.27
C LYS A 101 3.95 16.17 15.23
N ILE A 102 2.71 15.93 15.67
CA ILE A 102 1.55 15.91 14.79
C ILE A 102 1.30 17.30 14.21
N GLN A 103 1.36 18.35 15.04
CA GLN A 103 1.19 19.72 14.58
C GLN A 103 2.30 20.12 13.61
N GLU A 104 3.57 19.90 13.96
CA GLU A 104 4.73 20.13 13.10
C GLU A 104 4.61 19.38 11.76
N PHE A 105 4.17 18.13 11.82
CA PHE A 105 3.92 17.32 10.63
C PHE A 105 2.83 17.94 9.77
N MET A 106 1.66 18.29 10.32
CA MET A 106 0.60 18.92 9.53
C MET A 106 1.01 20.27 8.94
N GLU A 107 1.86 21.02 9.64
CA GLU A 107 2.36 22.31 9.19
C GLU A 107 3.32 22.18 8.00
N SER A 108 4.25 21.24 8.07
CA SER A 108 5.34 21.05 7.11
C SER A 108 5.09 20.01 6.02
N TYR A 109 4.13 19.10 6.21
CA TYR A 109 3.91 17.98 5.31
C TYR A 109 3.50 18.44 3.93
N LYS A 110 4.22 17.92 2.93
CA LYS A 110 3.92 18.06 1.52
C LYS A 110 4.12 16.69 0.85
N PRO A 111 3.10 16.13 0.19
CA PRO A 111 3.27 14.90 -0.57
C PRO A 111 4.36 15.07 -1.63
N ASN A 112 5.48 14.37 -1.47
CA ASN A 112 6.63 14.44 -2.38
C ASN A 112 6.91 13.09 -3.08
N THR A 113 6.21 12.04 -2.66
CA THR A 113 6.40 10.68 -3.14
C THR A 113 5.10 10.19 -3.77
N ASP A 114 5.21 9.55 -4.94
CA ASP A 114 4.05 8.97 -5.60
C ASP A 114 3.57 7.74 -4.82
N ILE A 115 2.25 7.50 -4.78
CA ILE A 115 1.67 6.36 -4.05
C ILE A 115 1.26 5.25 -5.03
N LEU A 116 1.66 4.03 -4.70
CA LEU A 116 1.13 2.78 -5.18
C LEU A 116 0.14 2.24 -4.14
N PHE A 117 -1.15 2.46 -4.37
CA PHE A 117 -2.20 2.08 -3.43
C PHE A 117 -2.95 0.83 -3.88
N VAL A 118 -3.02 -0.19 -3.02
CA VAL A 118 -3.80 -1.41 -3.26
C VAL A 118 -5.02 -1.43 -2.33
N HIS A 119 -6.21 -1.28 -2.91
CA HIS A 119 -7.48 -1.41 -2.22
C HIS A 119 -7.96 -2.86 -2.32
N VAL A 120 -7.78 -3.60 -1.24
CA VAL A 120 -8.14 -5.03 -1.11
C VAL A 120 -9.60 -5.13 -0.72
N CYS A 121 -10.40 -5.88 -1.47
CA CYS A 121 -11.86 -5.89 -1.27
C CYS A 121 -12.46 -7.26 -1.54
N TRP A 122 -12.20 -8.24 -0.68
CA TRP A 122 -12.69 -9.62 -0.84
C TRP A 122 -14.19 -9.70 -1.17
N GLY A 123 -14.52 -10.45 -2.22
CA GLY A 123 -15.89 -10.65 -2.73
C GLY A 123 -16.44 -9.50 -3.58
N LYS A 124 -15.65 -8.46 -3.87
CA LYS A 124 -16.08 -7.30 -4.68
C LYS A 124 -14.91 -6.67 -5.43
N GLU A 125 -15.23 -5.63 -6.21
CA GLU A 125 -14.23 -4.85 -6.92
C GLU A 125 -13.45 -3.92 -5.98
N GLY A 126 -12.13 -3.98 -6.06
CA GLY A 126 -11.20 -3.00 -5.52
C GLY A 126 -10.28 -2.50 -6.62
N GLY A 127 -8.98 -2.35 -6.34
CA GLY A 127 -8.03 -2.06 -7.40
C GLY A 127 -6.61 -1.74 -6.93
N PHE A 128 -5.72 -1.67 -7.91
CA PHE A 128 -4.36 -1.18 -7.76
C PHE A 128 -4.28 0.19 -8.43
N TYR A 129 -3.77 1.20 -7.71
CA TYR A 129 -3.79 2.59 -8.11
C TYR A 129 -2.38 3.17 -8.11
N TYR A 130 -2.06 3.95 -9.13
CA TYR A 130 -0.90 4.83 -9.17
C TYR A 130 -1.37 6.28 -9.01
N ILE A 131 -1.08 6.86 -7.85
CA ILE A 131 -1.50 8.20 -7.45
C ILE A 131 -0.27 9.13 -7.46
N PRO A 132 -0.12 10.01 -8.47
CA PRO A 132 1.00 10.94 -8.52
C PRO A 132 1.02 11.89 -7.31
N SER A 133 2.21 12.23 -6.82
CA SER A 133 2.42 13.22 -5.76
C SER A 133 1.80 14.59 -6.10
N ALA A 134 1.80 14.98 -7.37
CA ALA A 134 1.14 16.20 -7.84
C ALA A 134 -0.37 16.21 -7.56
N ILE A 135 -1.05 15.05 -7.68
CA ILE A 135 -2.49 14.93 -7.38
C ILE A 135 -2.73 15.06 -5.89
N GLN A 136 -1.91 14.39 -5.07
CA GLN A 136 -1.97 14.50 -3.62
C GLN A 136 -1.76 15.95 -3.15
N GLN A 137 -0.78 16.66 -3.74
CA GLN A 137 -0.53 18.08 -3.49
C GLN A 137 -1.74 18.94 -3.90
N GLY A 138 -2.34 18.68 -5.06
CA GLY A 138 -3.55 19.36 -5.53
C GLY A 138 -4.71 19.22 -4.55
N VAL A 139 -4.98 18.01 -4.05
CA VAL A 139 -6.04 17.77 -3.06
C VAL A 139 -5.74 18.49 -1.74
N LEU A 140 -4.50 18.40 -1.24
CA LEU A 140 -4.09 19.06 0.01
C LEU A 140 -4.23 20.59 -0.07
N THR A 141 -3.81 21.19 -1.19
CA THR A 141 -3.81 22.64 -1.39
C THR A 141 -5.20 23.21 -1.64
N THR A 142 -6.07 22.50 -2.35
CA THR A 142 -7.39 23.02 -2.77
C THR A 142 -8.50 22.84 -1.73
N LYS A 143 -8.42 21.84 -0.84
CA LYS A 143 -9.55 21.47 0.05
C LYS A 143 -9.39 21.87 1.52
N SER A 144 -8.16 22.12 2.00
CA SER A 144 -7.74 22.34 3.41
C SER A 144 -7.08 21.14 4.11
N LYS A 145 -6.27 21.44 5.13
CA LYS A 145 -5.61 20.44 5.98
C LYS A 145 -6.60 19.57 6.75
N GLY A 146 -7.72 20.12 7.22
CA GLY A 146 -8.76 19.35 7.92
C GLY A 146 -9.50 18.36 7.01
N PHE A 147 -9.55 18.66 5.70
CA PHE A 147 -10.04 17.71 4.70
C PHE A 147 -9.00 16.62 4.43
N TYR A 148 -7.71 16.97 4.36
CA TYR A 148 -6.66 16.03 3.99
C TYR A 148 -6.27 15.07 5.12
N PHE A 149 -6.07 15.58 6.33
CA PHE A 149 -5.58 14.81 7.47
C PHE A 149 -6.72 14.31 8.34
N LYS A 150 -6.57 13.07 8.80
CA LYS A 150 -7.35 12.53 9.90
C LYS A 150 -6.42 12.29 11.08
N LEU A 151 -6.66 13.05 12.15
CA LEU A 151 -5.89 12.96 13.39
C LEU A 151 -6.25 11.69 14.17
N PRO A 152 -5.29 11.13 14.93
CA PRO A 152 -5.60 10.07 15.88
C PRO A 152 -6.63 10.56 16.90
N LYS A 153 -7.63 9.74 17.22
CA LYS A 153 -8.64 10.10 18.23
C LYS A 153 -8.04 9.91 19.62
N SER A 154 -8.09 10.96 20.44
CA SER A 154 -7.72 10.88 21.85
C SER A 154 -8.51 9.77 22.56
N GLY A 155 -7.84 9.00 23.43
CA GLY A 155 -8.44 7.87 24.13
C GLY A 155 -8.66 6.61 23.29
N THR A 156 -8.19 6.57 22.04
CA THR A 156 -8.21 5.35 21.19
C THR A 156 -6.80 4.87 20.88
N ASN A 157 -6.63 3.58 20.58
CA ASN A 157 -5.33 3.01 20.16
C ASN A 157 -4.98 3.36 18.69
N SER A 158 -5.46 4.50 18.17
CA SER A 158 -5.09 4.96 16.83
C SER A 158 -3.69 5.55 16.87
N ARG A 159 -2.73 4.86 16.26
CA ARG A 159 -1.34 5.32 16.16
C ARG A 159 -1.17 6.11 14.86
N GLY A 160 -0.75 7.37 14.91
CA GLY A 160 -0.38 8.11 13.70
C GLY A 160 -1.49 8.89 13.00
N VAL A 161 -1.06 9.88 12.22
CA VAL A 161 -1.90 10.69 11.33
C VAL A 161 -2.20 9.90 10.06
N GLU A 162 -3.46 9.93 9.62
CA GLU A 162 -3.94 9.27 8.41
C GLU A 162 -4.22 10.30 7.31
N ILE A 163 -4.14 9.87 6.05
CA ILE A 163 -4.90 10.55 5.00
C ILE A 163 -6.39 10.28 5.26
N SER A 164 -7.22 11.31 5.17
CA SER A 164 -8.66 11.15 5.37
C SER A 164 -9.26 10.30 4.25
N LYS A 165 -10.37 9.61 4.54
CA LYS A 165 -11.11 8.85 3.52
C LYS A 165 -11.54 9.75 2.36
N LEU A 166 -11.97 10.97 2.64
CA LEU A 166 -12.45 11.90 1.61
C LEU A 166 -11.31 12.35 0.70
N ALA A 167 -10.14 12.65 1.28
CA ALA A 167 -8.96 13.03 0.49
C ALA A 167 -8.42 11.86 -0.34
N LEU A 168 -8.41 10.65 0.21
CA LEU A 168 -8.05 9.46 -0.55
C LEU A 168 -9.04 9.21 -1.71
N LEU A 169 -10.35 9.35 -1.46
CA LEU A 169 -11.39 9.23 -2.49
C LEU A 169 -11.17 10.24 -3.62
N GLU A 170 -10.88 11.50 -3.29
CA GLU A 170 -10.56 12.54 -4.29
C GLU A 170 -9.32 12.17 -5.11
N CYS A 171 -8.27 11.66 -4.45
CA CYS A 171 -7.05 11.23 -5.12
C CYS A 171 -7.31 10.05 -6.09
N ILE A 172 -8.05 9.02 -5.65
CA ILE A 172 -8.30 7.84 -6.49
C ILE A 172 -9.27 8.11 -7.64
N ALA A 173 -10.17 9.08 -7.49
CA ALA A 173 -11.13 9.48 -8.52
C ALA A 173 -10.56 10.50 -9.51
N HIS A 174 -9.36 11.03 -9.25
CA HIS A 174 -8.73 12.00 -10.13
C HIS A 174 -8.41 11.37 -11.50
N LYS A 175 -8.69 12.11 -12.58
CA LYS A 175 -8.51 11.64 -13.98
C LYS A 175 -7.09 11.17 -14.32
N ASP A 176 -6.09 11.74 -13.67
CA ASP A 176 -4.67 11.43 -13.90
C ASP A 176 -4.14 10.35 -12.94
N THR A 177 -4.99 9.82 -12.05
CA THR A 177 -4.67 8.62 -11.28
C THR A 177 -4.94 7.40 -12.16
N LEU A 178 -3.91 6.56 -12.33
CA LEU A 178 -4.07 5.31 -13.09
C LEU A 178 -4.60 4.21 -12.18
N ARG A 179 -5.44 3.33 -12.74
CA ARG A 179 -6.10 2.26 -12.01
C ARG A 179 -6.10 0.96 -12.81
N ILE A 180 -5.76 -0.13 -12.12
CA ILE A 180 -6.06 -1.49 -12.53
C ILE A 180 -7.24 -1.98 -11.66
N PRO A 181 -8.45 -2.15 -12.21
CA PRO A 181 -9.57 -2.71 -11.44
C PRO A 181 -9.30 -4.19 -11.16
N ILE A 182 -9.60 -4.64 -9.94
CA ILE A 182 -9.36 -6.03 -9.51
C ILE A 182 -10.59 -6.52 -8.76
N PHE A 183 -11.15 -7.64 -9.22
CA PHE A 183 -12.14 -8.37 -8.44
C PHE A 183 -11.40 -9.32 -7.48
N TRP A 184 -11.60 -9.14 -6.17
CA TRP A 184 -10.84 -9.90 -5.17
C TRP A 184 -11.57 -11.17 -4.79
N GLU A 185 -11.30 -12.25 -5.52
CA GLU A 185 -11.85 -13.57 -5.23
C GLU A 185 -10.84 -14.42 -4.45
N ARG A 186 -11.31 -15.10 -3.39
CA ARG A 186 -10.49 -16.05 -2.65
C ARG A 186 -10.46 -17.37 -3.41
N THR A 187 -9.28 -17.99 -3.50
CA THR A 187 -9.16 -19.38 -3.91
C THR A 187 -9.44 -20.32 -2.74
N ASN A 188 -10.13 -21.42 -3.02
CA ASN A 188 -10.42 -22.47 -2.03
C ASN A 188 -9.27 -23.48 -1.88
N ASN A 189 -8.28 -23.46 -2.78
CA ASN A 189 -7.20 -24.45 -2.85
C ASN A 189 -5.87 -23.94 -2.31
N LEU A 190 -5.89 -23.05 -1.30
CA LEU A 190 -4.66 -22.52 -0.71
C LEU A 190 -3.98 -23.60 0.15
N LYS A 191 -3.18 -24.46 -0.48
CA LYS A 191 -2.38 -25.49 0.20
C LYS A 191 -1.02 -24.90 0.59
N HIS A 192 -1.00 -24.06 1.61
CA HIS A 192 0.24 -23.51 2.15
C HIS A 192 0.11 -23.29 3.65
N SER A 193 1.02 -23.86 4.44
CA SER A 193 1.16 -23.53 5.85
C SER A 193 2.39 -22.64 6.04
N PRO A 194 2.32 -21.58 6.88
CA PRO A 194 3.46 -20.71 7.15
C PRO A 194 4.66 -21.44 7.77
N TYR A 195 4.45 -22.66 8.26
CA TYR A 195 5.46 -23.48 8.92
C TYR A 195 6.23 -24.37 7.96
N ASP A 196 5.72 -24.61 6.74
CA ASP A 196 6.22 -25.66 5.85
C ASP A 196 7.72 -25.48 5.55
N LYS A 197 8.14 -24.24 5.24
CA LYS A 197 9.55 -23.92 4.98
C LYS A 197 10.47 -24.13 6.18
N TYR A 198 9.96 -23.95 7.40
CA TYR A 198 10.77 -24.14 8.61
C TYR A 198 10.82 -25.62 8.98
N LEU A 199 9.72 -26.35 8.80
CA LEU A 199 9.66 -27.79 9.01
C LEU A 199 10.64 -28.52 8.10
N GLU A 200 10.68 -28.15 6.82
CA GLU A 200 11.63 -28.70 5.85
C GLU A 200 13.09 -28.53 6.32
N LEU A 201 13.45 -27.33 6.80
CA LEU A 201 14.81 -27.03 7.30
C LEU A 201 15.14 -27.69 8.64
N TRP A 202 14.15 -27.96 9.50
CA TRP A 202 14.37 -28.72 10.73
C TRP A 202 14.53 -30.22 10.48
N GLN A 203 13.99 -30.71 9.36
CA GLN A 203 14.02 -32.12 8.97
C GLN A 203 15.25 -32.48 8.11
N SER A 204 15.92 -31.48 7.53
CA SER A 204 17.17 -31.63 6.77
C SER A 204 18.39 -31.73 7.68
#